data_AF-A0A962VMR0-F1
#
_entry.id   AF-A0A962VMR0-F1
#
_cell.length_a   1.000
_cell.length_b   1.000
_cell.length_c   1.000
_cell.angle_alpha   90.00
_cell.angle_beta   90.00
_cell.angle_gamma   90.00
#
_symmetry.space_group_name_H-M   'P 1'
#
loop_
_entity.id
_entity.type
_entity.pdbx_description
1 polymer ?
#
loop_
_entity_poly.entity_id
_entity_poly.type
_entity_poly.pdbx_seq_one_letter_code
_entity_poly.pdbx_strand_id
1 'polypeptide(L)'
;MSSAQFLAEYWQQKPLLVRAAWPAFSNPISPEELAGLACEDEVCARLVRQSKQRWQVRHGPFKETDFTRLPAKRWTVLVPDMEKHLPDLRSILEPFRFIPDWRIDDLMISYAAEQGSVGPHVDEYDVFLLQGLGRRRWQIDTRPVAPDNYQADSELRILQHFEAESEWILEPGDML
;
A
#
# COMPACT_ATOMS: atom_id res chain seq x y z
N MET A 1 7.59 6.56 -21.50
CA MET A 1 8.57 5.46 -21.30
C MET A 1 7.95 4.19 -21.86
N SER A 2 8.70 3.36 -22.59
CA SER A 2 8.19 2.07 -23.08
C SER A 2 8.36 0.98 -22.02
N SER A 3 7.56 -0.09 -22.07
CA SER A 3 7.72 -1.23 -21.16
C SER A 3 9.11 -1.88 -21.28
N ALA A 4 9.67 -1.93 -22.49
CA ALA A 4 11.02 -2.46 -22.71
C ALA A 4 12.10 -1.61 -22.00
N GLN A 5 11.95 -0.28 -22.03
CA GLN A 5 12.86 0.62 -21.30
C GLN A 5 12.72 0.44 -19.79
N PHE A 6 11.48 0.33 -19.29
CA PHE A 6 11.22 0.11 -17.86
C PHE A 6 11.88 -1.19 -17.36
N LEU A 7 11.71 -2.29 -18.08
CA LEU A 7 12.30 -3.59 -17.73
C LEU A 7 13.84 -3.57 -17.76
N ALA A 8 14.43 -2.82 -18.70
CA ALA A 8 15.88 -2.74 -18.83
C ALA A 8 16.53 -1.86 -17.75
N GLU A 9 15.89 -0.75 -17.37
CA GLU A 9 16.53 0.27 -16.54
C GLU A 9 16.05 0.30 -15.08
N TYR A 10 14.85 -0.20 -14.75
CA TYR A 10 14.22 0.02 -13.43
C TYR A 10 13.78 -1.26 -12.73
N TRP A 11 13.14 -2.18 -13.45
CA TRP A 11 12.61 -3.42 -12.86
C TRP A 11 13.69 -4.20 -12.12
N GLN A 12 13.45 -4.49 -10.83
CA GLN A 12 14.40 -5.14 -9.90
C GLN A 12 15.76 -4.45 -9.76
N GLN A 13 15.85 -3.14 -10.03
CA GLN A 13 17.12 -2.40 -9.99
C GLN A 13 17.02 -1.12 -9.15
N LYS A 14 16.03 -0.27 -9.40
CA LYS A 14 15.89 1.03 -8.73
C LYS A 14 14.46 1.56 -8.76
N PRO A 15 14.05 2.37 -7.78
CA PRO A 15 12.72 2.98 -7.72
C PRO A 15 12.48 3.96 -8.88
N LEU A 16 11.21 4.13 -9.26
CA LEU A 16 10.80 5.06 -10.31
C LEU A 16 9.49 5.76 -9.97
N LEU A 17 9.54 7.08 -9.79
CA LEU A 17 8.34 7.89 -9.70
C LEU A 17 7.78 8.25 -11.09
N VAL A 18 6.53 7.90 -11.34
CA VAL A 18 5.77 8.26 -12.55
C VAL A 18 4.62 9.20 -12.17
N ARG A 19 4.74 10.48 -12.52
CA ARG A 19 3.68 11.47 -12.31
C ARG A 19 2.55 11.30 -13.32
N ALA A 20 1.32 11.40 -12.85
CA ALA A 20 0.10 11.24 -13.64
C ALA A 20 0.15 9.97 -14.53
N ALA A 21 0.58 8.84 -13.95
CA ALA A 21 0.58 7.53 -14.62
C ALA A 21 -0.84 7.15 -15.09
N TRP A 22 -1.85 7.49 -14.30
CA TRP A 22 -3.25 7.51 -14.70
C TRP A 22 -3.80 8.94 -14.72
N PRO A 23 -3.85 9.60 -15.90
CA PRO A 23 -4.50 10.89 -16.02
C PRO A 23 -5.98 10.78 -15.65
N ALA A 24 -6.45 11.70 -14.80
CA ALA A 24 -7.83 11.71 -14.31
C ALA A 24 -8.28 10.40 -13.64
N PHE A 25 -7.40 9.79 -12.84
CA PHE A 25 -7.72 8.58 -12.08
C PHE A 25 -8.99 8.78 -11.23
N SER A 26 -10.01 7.97 -11.52
CA SER A 26 -11.22 7.89 -10.70
C SER A 26 -11.07 6.75 -9.72
N ASN A 27 -11.32 7.02 -8.43
CA ASN A 27 -11.22 6.00 -7.41
C ASN A 27 -12.32 4.93 -7.64
N PRO A 28 -11.96 3.65 -7.81
CA PRO A 28 -12.93 2.62 -8.20
C PRO A 28 -13.76 2.10 -7.04
N ILE A 29 -13.35 2.38 -5.80
CA ILE A 29 -14.03 1.98 -4.56
C ILE A 29 -13.98 3.12 -3.54
N SER A 30 -15.10 3.40 -2.89
CA SER A 30 -15.16 4.36 -1.78
C SER A 30 -14.53 3.80 -0.50
N PRO A 31 -14.07 4.67 0.43
CA PRO A 31 -13.63 4.24 1.75
C PRO A 31 -14.67 3.40 2.51
N GLU A 32 -15.95 3.74 2.37
CA GLU A 32 -17.07 3.06 3.00
C GLU A 32 -17.26 1.64 2.44
N GLU A 33 -17.22 1.47 1.12
CA GLU A 33 -17.27 0.15 0.48
C GLU A 33 -16.07 -0.72 0.86
N LEU A 34 -14.87 -0.15 0.93
CA LEU A 34 -13.67 -0.88 1.37
C LEU A 34 -13.79 -1.36 2.83
N ALA A 35 -14.33 -0.51 3.71
CA ALA A 35 -14.58 -0.89 5.10
C ALA A 35 -15.68 -1.97 5.21
N GLY A 36 -16.70 -1.91 4.35
CA GLY A 36 -17.73 -2.95 4.23
C GLY A 36 -17.12 -4.30 3.84
N LEU A 37 -16.31 -4.34 2.79
CA LEU A 37 -15.60 -5.55 2.36
C LEU A 37 -14.69 -6.11 3.45
N ALA A 38 -14.01 -5.26 4.22
CA ALA A 38 -13.18 -5.69 5.33
C ALA A 38 -13.97 -6.35 6.50
N CYS A 39 -15.31 -6.28 6.48
CA CYS A 39 -16.19 -6.98 7.42
C CYS A 39 -16.66 -8.36 6.92
N GLU A 40 -16.44 -8.70 5.65
CA GLU A 40 -16.87 -9.98 5.08
C GLU A 40 -15.97 -11.14 5.51
N ASP A 41 -16.56 -12.30 5.85
CA ASP A 41 -15.83 -13.44 6.41
C ASP A 41 -14.76 -14.02 5.47
N GLU A 42 -14.95 -13.88 4.16
CA GLU A 42 -14.03 -14.40 3.12
C GLU A 42 -12.88 -13.42 2.81
N VAL A 43 -12.86 -12.23 3.42
CA VAL A 43 -11.90 -11.16 3.10
C VAL A 43 -10.80 -11.06 4.17
N CYS A 44 -9.55 -11.25 3.74
CA CYS A 44 -8.38 -11.20 4.62
C CYS A 44 -7.89 -9.77 4.92
N ALA A 45 -8.69 -8.98 5.63
CA ALA A 45 -8.35 -7.59 5.94
C ALA A 45 -7.39 -7.45 7.15
N ARG A 46 -6.57 -6.40 7.14
CA ARG A 46 -5.71 -6.00 8.27
C ARG A 46 -5.93 -4.54 8.63
N LEU A 47 -6.07 -4.26 9.91
CA LEU A 47 -6.16 -2.92 10.45
C LEU A 47 -4.91 -2.64 11.28
N VAL A 48 -4.14 -1.64 10.85
CA VAL A 48 -2.92 -1.20 11.53
C VAL A 48 -3.18 0.15 12.19
N ARG A 49 -2.93 0.24 13.50
CA ARG A 49 -3.05 1.48 14.26
C ARG A 49 -1.73 1.84 14.91
N GLN A 50 -1.33 3.10 14.75
CA GLN A 50 -0.16 3.63 15.43
C GLN A 50 -0.57 4.36 16.71
N SER A 51 0.03 3.98 17.84
CA SER A 51 -0.03 4.73 19.09
C SER A 51 1.38 5.00 19.60
N LYS A 52 1.74 6.29 19.71
CA LYS A 52 3.13 6.73 19.95
C LYS A 52 4.07 6.11 18.89
N GLN A 53 5.07 5.35 19.31
CA GLN A 53 6.01 4.63 18.43
C GLN A 53 5.73 3.13 18.36
N ARG A 54 4.50 2.69 18.64
CA ARG A 54 4.10 1.28 18.52
C ARG A 54 2.98 1.12 17.51
N TRP A 55 3.06 0.06 16.74
CA TRP A 55 2.03 -0.34 15.80
C TRP A 55 1.32 -1.57 16.35
N GLN A 56 -0.01 -1.51 16.29
CA GLN A 56 -0.89 -2.60 16.67
C GLN A 56 -1.57 -3.10 15.40
N VAL A 57 -1.57 -4.41 15.21
CA VAL A 57 -2.27 -5.05 14.10
C VAL A 57 -3.51 -5.73 14.65
N ARG A 58 -4.60 -5.63 13.91
CA ARG A 58 -5.77 -6.47 14.08
C ARG A 58 -6.07 -7.12 12.73
N HIS A 59 -6.49 -8.36 12.77
CA HIS A 59 -6.91 -9.11 11.59
C HIS A 59 -8.43 -9.16 11.55
N GLY A 60 -8.97 -9.09 10.34
CA GLY A 60 -10.38 -9.27 10.06
C GLY A 60 -10.82 -10.75 10.15
N PRO A 61 -12.10 -11.04 9.88
CA PRO A 61 -13.13 -10.06 9.50
C PRO A 61 -13.44 -9.09 10.63
N PHE A 62 -13.76 -7.84 10.28
CA PHE A 62 -14.12 -6.80 11.25
C PHE A 62 -15.64 -6.68 11.40
N LYS A 63 -16.07 -5.92 12.41
CA LYS A 63 -17.45 -5.44 12.52
C LYS A 63 -17.49 -3.96 12.14
N GLU A 64 -18.63 -3.46 11.66
CA GLU A 64 -18.82 -2.02 11.44
C GLU A 64 -18.51 -1.17 12.68
N THR A 65 -18.82 -1.72 13.87
CA THR A 65 -18.52 -1.09 15.15
C THR A 65 -17.03 -0.92 15.43
N ASP A 66 -16.17 -1.73 14.78
CA ASP A 66 -14.72 -1.56 14.89
C ASP A 66 -14.27 -0.27 14.22
N PHE A 67 -14.82 0.06 13.04
CA PHE A 67 -14.49 1.26 12.28
C PHE A 67 -15.04 2.53 12.91
N THR A 68 -16.30 2.51 13.38
CA THR A 68 -16.92 3.69 14.04
C THR A 68 -16.25 4.07 15.36
N ARG A 69 -15.51 3.16 15.98
CA ARG A 69 -14.73 3.41 17.21
C ARG A 69 -13.28 3.84 16.95
N LEU A 70 -12.86 3.92 15.68
CA LEU A 70 -11.50 4.34 15.35
C LEU A 70 -11.29 5.83 15.63
N PRO A 71 -10.08 6.21 16.06
CA PRO A 71 -9.73 7.62 16.18
C PRO A 71 -9.73 8.29 14.80
N ALA A 72 -9.79 9.62 14.75
CA ALA A 72 -9.78 10.36 13.49
C ALA A 72 -8.45 10.27 12.69
N LYS A 73 -7.37 9.76 13.31
CA LYS A 73 -6.00 9.79 12.75
C LYS A 73 -5.23 8.50 13.08
N ARG A 74 -4.12 8.28 12.37
CA ARG A 74 -3.07 7.27 12.70
C ARG A 74 -3.52 5.82 12.64
N TRP A 75 -4.36 5.49 11.68
CA TRP A 75 -4.69 4.11 11.36
C TRP A 75 -4.85 3.93 9.85
N THR A 76 -4.68 2.69 9.40
CA THR A 76 -4.87 2.29 8.03
C THR A 76 -5.49 0.89 8.01
N VAL A 77 -6.43 0.68 7.11
CA VAL A 77 -6.95 -0.64 6.76
C VAL A 77 -6.34 -1.06 5.43
N LEU A 78 -5.97 -2.32 5.31
CA LEU A 78 -5.41 -2.93 4.10
C LEU A 78 -6.25 -4.15 3.77
N VAL A 79 -6.69 -4.23 2.53
CA VAL A 79 -7.48 -5.34 2.01
C VAL A 79 -6.75 -5.89 0.78
N PRO A 80 -6.15 -7.09 0.86
CA PRO A 80 -5.52 -7.75 -0.27
C PRO A 80 -6.58 -8.31 -1.23
N ASP A 81 -6.14 -8.87 -2.35
CA ASP A 81 -6.98 -9.67 -3.26
C ASP A 81 -8.24 -8.95 -3.79
N MET A 82 -8.19 -7.61 -3.89
CA MET A 82 -9.38 -6.82 -4.21
C MET A 82 -9.94 -7.12 -5.60
N GLU A 83 -9.10 -7.51 -6.55
CA GLU A 83 -9.49 -7.93 -7.90
C GLU A 83 -10.21 -9.29 -7.95
N LYS A 84 -10.15 -10.07 -6.87
CA LYS A 84 -10.92 -11.31 -6.70
C LYS A 84 -12.33 -11.00 -6.17
N HIS A 85 -12.45 -10.04 -5.25
CA HIS A 85 -13.72 -9.62 -4.66
C HIS A 85 -14.51 -8.66 -5.57
N LEU A 86 -13.82 -7.80 -6.32
CA LEU A 86 -14.39 -6.84 -7.27
C LEU A 86 -13.74 -7.03 -8.65
N PRO A 87 -14.33 -7.86 -9.53
CA PRO A 87 -13.74 -8.20 -10.83
C PRO A 87 -13.43 -7.00 -11.73
N ASP A 88 -14.17 -5.89 -11.60
CA ASP A 88 -13.93 -4.67 -12.37
C ASP A 88 -12.55 -4.04 -12.09
N LEU A 89 -11.98 -4.29 -10.90
CA LEU A 89 -10.65 -3.82 -10.52
C LEU A 89 -9.52 -4.50 -11.30
N ARG A 90 -9.79 -5.64 -11.97
CA ARG A 90 -8.79 -6.30 -12.82
C ARG A 90 -8.31 -5.40 -13.95
N SER A 91 -9.13 -4.45 -14.39
CA SER A 91 -8.75 -3.44 -15.38
C SER A 91 -7.55 -2.59 -14.96
N ILE A 92 -7.28 -2.45 -13.66
CA ILE A 92 -6.11 -1.74 -13.10
C ILE A 92 -4.83 -2.56 -13.32
N LEU A 93 -4.93 -3.89 -13.35
CA LEU A 93 -3.80 -4.80 -13.55
C LEU A 93 -3.40 -4.93 -15.03
N GLU A 94 -4.33 -4.68 -15.96
CA GLU A 94 -4.10 -4.87 -17.39
C GLU A 94 -2.87 -4.12 -17.95
N PRO A 95 -2.60 -2.86 -17.57
CA PRO A 95 -1.41 -2.16 -18.05
C PRO A 95 -0.08 -2.77 -17.58
N PHE A 96 -0.09 -3.63 -16.56
CA PHE A 96 1.10 -4.29 -16.02
C PHE A 96 1.38 -5.66 -16.64
N ARG A 97 0.55 -6.12 -17.60
CA ARG A 97 0.70 -7.42 -18.30
C ARG A 97 1.95 -7.53 -19.20
N PHE A 98 2.79 -6.49 -19.25
CA PHE A 98 4.15 -6.62 -19.76
C PHE A 98 5.07 -7.42 -18.80
N ILE A 99 4.64 -7.62 -17.55
CA ILE A 99 5.21 -8.56 -16.58
C ILE A 99 4.45 -9.89 -16.70
N PRO A 100 5.14 -11.05 -16.68
CA PRO A 100 4.46 -12.35 -16.73
C PRO A 100 3.47 -12.53 -15.58
N ASP A 101 2.29 -13.09 -15.88
CA ASP A 101 1.19 -13.24 -14.91
C ASP A 101 1.58 -13.93 -13.60
N TRP A 102 2.47 -14.93 -13.65
CA TRP A 102 2.92 -15.67 -12.46
C TRP A 102 3.81 -14.86 -11.51
N ARG A 103 4.23 -13.65 -11.91
CA ARG A 103 4.97 -12.69 -11.08
C ARG A 103 4.06 -11.65 -10.42
N ILE A 104 2.80 -11.57 -10.83
CA ILE A 104 1.81 -10.66 -10.26
C ILE A 104 1.06 -11.45 -9.18
N ASP A 105 1.04 -10.92 -7.96
CA ASP A 105 0.37 -11.57 -6.82
C ASP A 105 -1.09 -11.13 -6.73
N ASP A 106 -1.34 -9.91 -6.26
CA ASP A 106 -2.68 -9.36 -6.05
C ASP A 106 -2.77 -7.84 -6.24
N LEU A 107 -3.98 -7.29 -6.16
CA LEU A 107 -4.24 -5.87 -5.95
C LEU A 107 -4.67 -5.63 -4.49
N MET A 108 -3.73 -5.17 -3.66
CA MET A 108 -4.06 -4.70 -2.31
C MET A 108 -4.49 -3.22 -2.33
N ILE A 109 -5.66 -2.91 -1.77
CA ILE A 109 -6.11 -1.53 -1.56
C ILE A 109 -6.00 -1.16 -0.08
N SER A 110 -5.44 0.02 0.19
CA SER A 110 -5.38 0.58 1.54
C SER A 110 -6.17 1.88 1.65
N TYR A 111 -6.92 2.04 2.74
CA TYR A 111 -7.43 3.33 3.19
C TYR A 111 -6.71 3.74 4.47
N ALA A 112 -6.21 4.97 4.50
CA ALA A 112 -5.54 5.54 5.65
C ALA A 112 -6.23 6.83 6.08
N ALA A 113 -6.54 6.93 7.37
CA ALA A 113 -6.88 8.21 7.98
C ALA A 113 -5.65 9.13 7.99
N GLU A 114 -5.83 10.40 8.36
CA GLU A 114 -4.72 11.35 8.42
C GLU A 114 -3.58 10.79 9.28
N GLN A 115 -2.34 10.83 8.78
CA GLN A 115 -1.14 10.26 9.43
C GLN A 115 -1.19 8.73 9.63
N GLY A 116 -2.12 8.03 8.99
CA GLY A 116 -2.16 6.57 8.92
C GLY A 116 -0.96 6.03 8.16
N SER A 117 -0.27 5.04 8.74
CA SER A 117 0.92 4.43 8.15
C SER A 117 1.15 3.06 8.77
N VAL A 118 1.71 2.15 7.97
CA VAL A 118 2.23 0.85 8.43
C VAL A 118 3.65 0.93 9.01
N GLY A 119 4.25 2.13 9.02
CA GLY A 119 5.62 2.37 9.47
C GLY A 119 6.66 2.17 8.36
N PRO A 120 7.92 2.58 8.59
CA PRO A 120 9.02 2.28 7.67
C PRO A 120 9.29 0.77 7.70
N HIS A 121 9.27 0.14 6.54
CA HIS A 121 9.47 -1.30 6.38
C HIS A 121 10.10 -1.57 5.00
N VAL A 122 10.51 -2.81 4.79
CA VAL A 122 10.97 -3.33 3.50
C VAL A 122 10.13 -4.52 3.13
N ASP A 123 9.88 -4.66 1.84
CA ASP A 123 9.21 -5.80 1.24
C ASP A 123 10.22 -6.61 0.40
N GLU A 124 9.96 -7.90 0.25
CA GLU A 124 10.80 -8.84 -0.51
C GLU A 124 10.30 -8.98 -1.97
N TYR A 125 9.35 -8.14 -2.38
CA TYR A 125 8.70 -8.17 -3.69
C TYR A 125 8.72 -6.80 -4.36
N ASP A 126 8.61 -6.82 -5.69
CA ASP A 126 8.38 -5.62 -6.49
C ASP A 126 6.94 -5.11 -6.28
N VAL A 127 6.74 -3.78 -6.22
CA VAL A 127 5.42 -3.18 -6.01
C VAL A 127 5.26 -1.92 -6.87
N PHE A 128 4.03 -1.68 -7.33
CA PHE A 128 3.61 -0.40 -7.91
C PHE A 128 2.63 0.28 -6.95
N LEU A 129 2.98 1.47 -6.46
CA LEU A 129 2.17 2.22 -5.51
C LEU A 129 1.37 3.29 -6.25
N LEU A 130 0.18 2.93 -6.74
CA LEU A 130 -0.75 3.85 -7.39
C LEU A 130 -1.54 4.66 -6.34
N GLN A 131 -1.42 5.98 -6.40
CA GLN A 131 -2.15 6.86 -5.51
C GLN A 131 -3.60 7.04 -6.00
N GLY A 132 -4.55 6.58 -5.20
CA GLY A 132 -5.98 6.85 -5.38
C GLY A 132 -6.41 8.16 -4.72
N LEU A 133 -7.45 8.11 -3.88
CA LEU A 133 -7.99 9.29 -3.19
C LEU A 133 -6.96 9.98 -2.28
N GLY A 134 -7.03 11.31 -2.23
CA GLY A 134 -6.24 12.13 -1.31
C GLY A 134 -4.77 12.27 -1.74
N ARG A 135 -3.89 12.51 -0.76
CA ARG A 135 -2.44 12.67 -1.00
C ARG A 135 -1.67 11.87 0.04
N ARG A 136 -0.56 11.25 -0.38
CA ARG A 136 0.31 10.50 0.52
C ARG A 136 1.76 10.94 0.35
N ARG A 137 2.42 11.17 1.48
CA ARG A 137 3.86 11.39 1.51
C ARG A 137 4.59 10.06 1.55
N TRP A 138 5.40 9.80 0.55
CA TRP A 138 6.27 8.64 0.44
C TRP A 138 7.72 9.06 0.66
N GLN A 139 8.42 8.26 1.45
CA GLN A 139 9.83 8.42 1.75
C GLN A 139 10.50 7.07 1.52
N ILE A 140 11.63 7.06 0.82
CA ILE A 140 12.36 5.82 0.53
C ILE A 140 13.85 5.99 0.82
N ASP A 141 14.53 4.86 0.97
CA ASP A 141 15.99 4.73 1.07
C ASP A 141 16.40 3.48 0.31
N THR A 142 17.38 3.59 -0.59
CA THR A 142 17.86 2.47 -1.40
C THR A 142 19.02 1.70 -0.75
N ARG A 143 19.53 2.18 0.40
CA ARG A 143 20.61 1.52 1.12
C ARG A 143 20.13 0.18 1.71
N PRO A 144 20.98 -0.87 1.70
CA PRO A 144 20.64 -2.15 2.34
C PRO A 144 20.30 -1.98 3.81
N VAL A 145 19.22 -2.64 4.25
CA VAL A 145 18.80 -2.65 5.65
C VAL A 145 19.57 -3.72 6.42
N ALA A 146 20.16 -3.33 7.55
CA ALA A 146 20.84 -4.26 8.44
C ALA A 146 19.82 -5.18 9.16
N PRO A 147 20.11 -6.49 9.33
CA PRO A 147 19.17 -7.44 9.94
C PRO A 147 18.73 -7.11 11.38
N ASP A 148 19.50 -6.29 12.09
CA ASP A 148 19.24 -5.86 13.47
C ASP A 148 18.47 -4.52 13.56
N ASN A 149 18.19 -3.86 12.43
CA ASN A 149 17.49 -2.57 12.39
C ASN A 149 15.95 -2.70 12.43
N TYR A 150 15.41 -3.68 13.16
CA TYR A 150 13.96 -3.88 13.29
C TYR A 150 13.49 -3.76 14.74
N GLN A 151 12.34 -3.14 14.97
CA GLN A 151 11.77 -3.01 16.31
C GLN A 151 11.52 -4.39 16.93
N ALA A 152 12.07 -4.60 18.13
CA ALA A 152 11.77 -5.79 18.92
C ALA A 152 10.29 -5.82 19.31
N ASP A 153 9.73 -7.03 19.42
CA ASP A 153 8.35 -7.27 19.89
C ASP A 153 7.26 -6.56 19.07
N SER A 154 7.46 -6.43 17.75
CA SER A 154 6.47 -5.89 16.82
C SER A 154 5.93 -7.00 15.91
N GLU A 155 4.60 -7.07 15.75
CA GLU A 155 3.94 -7.97 14.78
C GLU A 155 4.24 -7.57 13.33
N LEU A 156 4.61 -6.30 13.11
CA LEU A 156 5.05 -5.79 11.81
C LEU A 156 6.58 -5.65 11.77
N ARG A 157 7.18 -5.91 10.61
CA ARG A 157 8.62 -5.69 10.36
C ARG A 157 8.94 -4.21 10.19
N ILE A 158 8.96 -3.47 11.29
CA ILE A 158 9.17 -2.01 11.30
C ILE A 158 10.63 -1.69 11.59
N LEU A 159 11.22 -0.79 10.80
CA LEU A 159 12.58 -0.33 11.00
C LEU A 159 12.71 0.50 12.28
N GLN A 160 13.80 0.32 13.04
CA GLN A 160 14.10 1.17 14.20
C GLN A 160 14.60 2.55 13.76
N HIS A 161 15.52 2.55 12.81
CA HIS A 161 16.14 3.76 12.25
C HIS A 161 15.84 3.81 10.76
N PHE A 162 15.28 4.93 10.32
CA PHE A 162 15.01 5.19 8.92
C PHE A 162 15.32 6.65 8.62
N GLU A 163 16.15 6.88 7.61
CA GLU A 163 16.49 8.20 7.11
C GLU A 163 16.19 8.20 5.61
N ALA A 164 15.26 9.06 5.19
CA ALA A 164 14.84 9.12 3.80
C ALA A 164 15.96 9.66 2.91
N GLU A 165 16.31 8.92 1.87
CA GLU A 165 17.16 9.39 0.76
C GLU A 165 16.35 10.28 -0.18
N SER A 166 15.08 9.93 -0.40
CA SER A 166 14.16 10.65 -1.28
C SER A 166 12.77 10.76 -0.67
N GLU A 167 12.07 11.85 -0.98
CA GLU A 167 10.73 12.14 -0.48
C GLU A 167 9.85 12.76 -1.57
N TRP A 168 8.61 12.30 -1.66
CA TRP A 168 7.59 12.85 -2.54
C TRP A 168 6.22 12.90 -1.88
N ILE A 169 5.38 13.85 -2.30
CA ILE A 169 3.94 13.80 -2.08
C ILE A 169 3.32 13.34 -3.39
N LEU A 170 2.59 12.23 -3.37
CA LEU A 170 1.83 11.70 -4.50
C LEU A 170 0.41 12.26 -4.47
N GLU A 171 -0.08 12.62 -5.65
CA GLU A 171 -1.46 13.04 -5.92
C GLU A 171 -2.21 11.94 -6.68
N PRO A 172 -3.56 11.99 -6.75
CA PRO A 172 -4.34 10.96 -7.44
C PRO A 172 -3.87 10.73 -8.88
N GLY A 173 -3.56 9.48 -9.21
CA GLY A 173 -3.03 9.06 -10.51
C GLY A 173 -1.51 9.03 -10.61
N ASP A 174 -0.77 9.53 -9.62
CA ASP A 174 0.68 9.31 -9.52
C ASP A 174 0.97 7.86 -9.11
N MET A 175 2.11 7.34 -9.55
CA MET A 175 2.58 6.00 -9.22
C MET A 175 4.05 6.05 -8.81
N LEU A 176 4.39 5.37 -7.70
CA LEU A 176 5.77 5.13 -7.25
C LEU A 176 6.16 3.67 -7.46
#